data_AF-A0A8T4NDS8-F1
#
_entry.id   AF-A0A8T4NDS8-F1
#
_cell.length_a   1.000
_cell.length_b   1.000
_cell.length_c   1.000
_cell.angle_alpha   90.00
_cell.angle_beta   90.00
_cell.angle_gamma   90.00
#
_symmetry.space_group_name_H-M   'P 1'
#
loop_
_entity.id
_entity.type
_entity.pdbx_description
1 polymer ?
#
loop_
_entity_poly.entity_id
_entity_poly.type
_entity_poly.pdbx_seq_one_letter_code
_entity_poly.pdbx_strand_id
1 'polypeptide(L)'
;MKPERNVPLFRMFLSFILATTIFTIIILISSGASYYNYQRISSQNNIVTKYLNDMDILLNMSTSDCGEDILVKSSIILDEVGGKLDLLEKRFGKKDSRVLEQKKLYSQLELKHFNIIKQIKKQCNEDYITILFFYSNNEPLNEESERMGFILRTFKDKMSDKIMIYSFDYNLNSELIINLKENYNITSAPIAVINEQDKIYVKNIEDLTPYLKPKLSPYVIRLN
;
A
#
# COMPACT_ATOMS: atom_id res chain seq x y z
N MET A 1 9.81 -67.40 -16.90
CA MET A 1 11.07 -66.63 -17.08
C MET A 1 10.71 -65.28 -17.67
N LYS A 2 10.86 -64.19 -16.92
CA LYS A 2 10.59 -62.83 -17.42
C LYS A 2 11.86 -62.35 -18.14
N PRO A 3 11.80 -61.91 -19.41
CA PRO A 3 13.02 -61.51 -20.12
C PRO A 3 13.58 -60.22 -19.51
N GLU A 4 14.83 -60.27 -19.05
CA GLU A 4 15.59 -59.08 -18.67
C GLU A 4 15.84 -58.24 -19.94
N ARG A 5 15.18 -57.08 -19.99
CA ARG A 5 15.27 -56.15 -21.10
C ARG A 5 16.57 -55.37 -20.96
N ASN A 6 17.65 -55.83 -21.61
CA ASN A 6 18.90 -55.08 -21.77
C ASN A 6 18.67 -53.89 -22.71
N VAL A 7 18.08 -52.82 -22.17
CA VAL A 7 18.00 -51.54 -22.88
C VAL A 7 19.41 -50.96 -22.84
N PRO A 8 20.07 -50.73 -23.99
CA PRO A 8 21.44 -50.24 -23.99
C PRO A 8 21.46 -48.85 -23.36
N LEU A 9 22.32 -48.67 -22.34
CA LEU A 9 22.48 -47.44 -21.54
C LEU A 9 22.56 -46.17 -22.41
N PHE A 10 23.16 -46.30 -23.59
CA PHE A 10 23.26 -45.25 -24.60
C PHE A 10 21.90 -44.68 -25.05
N ARG A 11 20.87 -45.53 -25.23
CA ARG A 11 19.52 -45.07 -25.62
C ARG A 11 18.82 -44.32 -24.49
N MET A 12 19.06 -44.73 -23.24
CA MET A 12 18.55 -44.02 -22.07
C MET A 12 19.23 -42.65 -21.93
N PHE A 13 20.55 -42.58 -22.15
CA PHE A 13 21.30 -41.33 -22.15
C PHE A 13 20.84 -40.36 -23.25
N LEU A 14 20.63 -40.86 -24.47
CA LEU A 14 20.11 -40.04 -25.58
C LEU A 14 18.72 -39.46 -25.25
N SER A 15 17.84 -40.28 -24.66
CA SER A 15 16.49 -39.85 -24.25
C SER A 15 16.54 -38.81 -23.13
N PHE A 16 17.47 -38.95 -22.18
CA PHE A 16 17.68 -38.00 -21.09
C PHE A 16 18.16 -36.64 -21.60
N ILE A 17 19.10 -36.61 -22.56
CA ILE A 17 19.55 -35.37 -23.20
C ILE A 17 18.38 -34.70 -23.92
N LEU A 18 17.60 -35.46 -24.71
CA LEU A 18 16.46 -34.94 -25.44
C LEU A 18 15.42 -34.30 -24.50
N ALA A 19 15.05 -35.01 -23.43
CA ALA A 19 14.12 -34.49 -22.43
C ALA A 19 14.65 -33.24 -21.72
N THR A 20 15.92 -33.24 -21.32
CA THR A 20 16.56 -32.09 -20.66
C THR A 20 16.59 -30.87 -21.58
N THR A 21 16.88 -31.06 -22.86
CA THR A 21 16.95 -29.97 -23.84
C THR A 21 15.56 -29.37 -24.10
N ILE A 22 14.53 -30.21 -24.20
CA ILE A 22 13.15 -29.73 -24.33
C ILE A 22 12.73 -28.94 -23.07
N PHE A 23 13.06 -29.45 -21.88
CA PHE A 23 12.71 -28.80 -20.62
C PHE A 23 13.40 -27.45 -20.44
N THR A 24 14.68 -27.33 -20.78
CA THR A 24 15.41 -26.06 -20.72
C THR A 24 14.87 -25.06 -21.74
N ILE A 25 14.54 -25.49 -22.95
CA ILE A 25 13.92 -24.63 -23.97
C ILE A 25 12.57 -24.10 -23.47
N ILE A 26 11.73 -24.94 -22.87
CA ILE A 26 10.43 -24.52 -22.31
C ILE A 26 10.63 -23.50 -21.18
N ILE A 27 11.58 -23.72 -20.26
CA ILE A 27 11.87 -22.78 -19.17
C ILE A 27 12.35 -21.44 -19.73
N LEU A 28 13.22 -21.44 -20.73
CA LEU A 28 13.74 -20.21 -21.36
C LEU A 28 12.65 -19.44 -22.11
N ILE A 29 11.77 -20.14 -22.84
CA ILE A 29 10.63 -19.52 -23.52
C ILE A 29 9.64 -18.98 -22.48
N SER A 30 9.35 -19.73 -21.42
CA SER A 30 8.44 -19.32 -20.36
C SER A 30 8.96 -18.10 -19.59
N SER A 31 10.24 -18.09 -19.22
CA SER A 31 10.86 -16.96 -18.52
C SER A 31 10.98 -15.73 -19.43
N GLY A 32 11.32 -15.93 -20.71
CA GLY A 32 11.34 -14.88 -21.72
C GLY A 32 9.95 -14.27 -21.97
N ALA A 33 8.94 -15.10 -22.21
CA ALA A 33 7.55 -14.64 -22.37
C ALA A 33 7.05 -13.92 -21.11
N SER A 34 7.39 -14.42 -19.92
CA SER A 34 7.05 -13.76 -18.66
C SER A 34 7.75 -12.40 -18.53
N TYR A 35 8.99 -12.25 -19.00
CA TYR A 35 9.72 -10.97 -19.04
C TYR A 35 9.10 -9.97 -20.03
N TYR A 36 8.72 -10.42 -21.23
CA TYR A 36 8.05 -9.57 -22.24
C TYR A 36 6.65 -9.13 -21.81
N ASN A 37 5.85 -10.04 -21.24
CA ASN A 37 4.53 -9.71 -20.70
C ASN A 37 4.65 -8.75 -19.52
N TYR A 38 5.68 -8.92 -18.68
CA TYR A 38 5.95 -8.02 -17.57
C TYR A 38 6.34 -6.60 -18.04
N GLN A 39 7.18 -6.47 -19.06
CA GLN A 39 7.51 -5.15 -19.64
C GLN A 39 6.31 -4.49 -20.30
N ARG A 40 5.45 -5.23 -21.01
CA ARG A 40 4.24 -4.69 -21.62
C ARG A 40 3.20 -4.24 -20.60
N ILE A 41 3.08 -4.94 -19.48
CA ILE A 41 2.23 -4.53 -18.34
C ILE A 41 2.85 -3.29 -17.65
N SER A 42 4.17 -3.23 -17.50
CA SER A 42 4.88 -2.10 -16.89
C SER A 42 4.93 -0.84 -17.76
N SER A 43 4.95 -0.95 -19.10
CA SER A 43 5.19 0.18 -20.00
C SER A 43 3.93 0.80 -20.61
N GLN A 44 2.77 0.13 -20.53
CA GLN A 44 1.54 0.64 -21.16
C GLN A 44 0.36 0.87 -20.21
N ASN A 45 0.37 0.33 -18.99
CA ASN A 45 -0.65 0.64 -17.99
C ASN A 45 -0.07 0.51 -16.59
N ASN A 46 0.32 1.64 -16.01
CA ASN A 46 0.53 1.72 -14.58
C ASN A 46 -0.73 1.21 -13.88
N ILE A 47 -0.61 0.09 -13.16
CA ILE A 47 -1.69 -0.60 -12.46
C ILE A 47 -2.51 0.42 -11.64
N VAL A 48 -1.84 1.46 -11.13
CA VAL A 48 -2.40 2.52 -10.29
C VAL A 48 -3.04 3.68 -11.08
N THR A 49 -2.63 3.97 -12.32
CA THR A 49 -3.09 5.17 -13.04
C THR A 49 -4.59 5.14 -13.35
N LYS A 50 -5.15 3.97 -13.67
CA LYS A 50 -6.61 3.84 -13.82
C LYS A 50 -7.31 4.24 -12.52
N TYR A 51 -6.87 3.71 -11.39
CA TYR A 51 -7.43 4.01 -10.07
C TYR A 51 -7.22 5.46 -9.63
N LEU A 52 -6.15 6.13 -10.10
CA LEU A 52 -5.93 7.55 -9.84
C LEU A 52 -7.01 8.43 -10.48
N ASN A 53 -7.42 8.11 -11.71
CA ASN A 53 -8.50 8.82 -12.39
C ASN A 53 -9.85 8.52 -11.73
N ASP A 54 -10.09 7.26 -11.37
CA ASP A 54 -11.32 6.86 -10.65
C ASP A 54 -11.42 7.60 -9.31
N MET A 55 -10.32 7.76 -8.57
CA MET A 55 -10.27 8.54 -7.32
C MET A 55 -10.53 10.04 -7.52
N ASP A 56 -10.10 10.64 -8.64
CA ASP A 56 -10.41 12.06 -8.91
C ASP A 56 -11.91 12.27 -9.10
N ILE A 57 -12.56 11.33 -9.78
CA ILE A 57 -14.01 11.35 -9.95
C ILE A 57 -14.69 11.23 -8.58
N LEU A 58 -14.27 10.27 -7.75
CA LEU A 58 -14.82 10.08 -6.40
C LEU A 58 -14.59 11.31 -5.51
N LEU A 59 -13.42 11.93 -5.57
CA LEU A 59 -13.12 13.17 -4.82
C LEU A 59 -14.05 14.30 -5.22
N ASN A 60 -14.29 14.51 -6.51
CA ASN A 60 -15.22 15.55 -6.96
C ASN A 60 -16.65 15.25 -6.53
N MET A 61 -17.09 13.99 -6.59
CA MET A 61 -18.44 13.56 -6.15
C MET A 61 -18.64 13.70 -4.64
N SER A 62 -17.59 13.44 -3.84
CA SER A 62 -17.66 13.49 -2.37
C SER A 62 -18.04 14.86 -1.82
N THR A 63 -17.90 15.92 -2.62
CA THR A 63 -18.32 17.28 -2.25
C THR A 63 -19.84 17.47 -2.09
N SER A 64 -20.64 16.53 -2.60
CA SER A 64 -22.10 16.66 -2.74
C SER A 64 -22.90 15.49 -2.15
N ASP A 65 -22.23 14.37 -1.86
CA ASP A 65 -22.86 13.13 -1.44
C ASP A 65 -22.12 12.57 -0.21
N CYS A 66 -22.85 12.43 0.90
CA CYS A 66 -22.41 11.76 2.11
C CYS A 66 -22.62 10.24 2.06
N GLY A 67 -22.93 9.71 0.87
CA GLY A 67 -23.16 8.30 0.64
C GLY A 67 -21.97 7.44 1.06
N GLU A 68 -22.28 6.44 1.88
CA GLU A 68 -21.37 5.36 2.31
C GLU A 68 -20.69 4.67 1.10
N ASP A 69 -21.35 4.68 -0.06
CA ASP A 69 -20.85 4.10 -1.31
C ASP A 69 -19.53 4.72 -1.81
N ILE A 70 -19.35 6.05 -1.71
CA ILE A 70 -18.10 6.72 -2.13
C ILE A 70 -16.94 6.28 -1.24
N LEU A 71 -17.18 6.24 0.07
CA LEU A 71 -16.20 5.81 1.07
C LEU A 71 -15.80 4.35 0.84
N VAL A 72 -16.79 3.45 0.72
CA VAL A 72 -16.56 2.03 0.48
C VAL A 72 -15.79 1.80 -0.83
N LYS A 73 -16.20 2.44 -1.94
CA LYS A 73 -15.52 2.30 -3.24
C LYS A 73 -14.08 2.78 -3.19
N SER A 74 -13.85 3.95 -2.63
CA SER A 74 -12.51 4.54 -2.55
C SER A 74 -11.59 3.72 -1.63
N SER A 75 -12.10 3.20 -0.51
CA SER A 75 -11.35 2.30 0.39
C SER A 75 -11.01 0.96 -0.27
N ILE A 76 -11.96 0.34 -0.99
CA ILE A 76 -11.72 -0.91 -1.74
C ILE A 76 -10.60 -0.73 -2.77
N ILE A 77 -10.62 0.38 -3.51
CA ILE A 77 -9.58 0.70 -4.48
C ILE A 77 -8.21 0.80 -3.79
N LEU A 78 -8.14 1.48 -2.64
CA LEU A 78 -6.90 1.65 -1.90
C LEU A 78 -6.34 0.32 -1.41
N ASP A 79 -7.19 -0.52 -0.82
CA ASP A 79 -6.82 -1.86 -0.32
C ASP A 79 -6.36 -2.78 -1.46
N GLU A 80 -7.04 -2.76 -2.61
CA GLU A 80 -6.67 -3.58 -3.77
C GLU A 80 -5.28 -3.20 -4.30
N VAL A 81 -5.01 -1.90 -4.45
CA VAL A 81 -3.72 -1.43 -4.95
C VAL A 81 -2.62 -1.67 -3.92
N GLY A 82 -2.88 -1.44 -2.64
CA GLY A 82 -1.94 -1.71 -1.55
C GLY A 82 -1.53 -3.18 -1.50
N GLY A 83 -2.48 -4.10 -1.63
CA GLY A 83 -2.21 -5.55 -1.68
C GLY A 83 -1.35 -5.96 -2.88
N LYS A 84 -1.58 -5.37 -4.06
CA LYS A 84 -0.74 -5.61 -5.25
C LYS A 84 0.68 -5.08 -5.05
N LEU A 85 0.84 -3.91 -4.41
CA LEU A 85 2.14 -3.33 -4.12
C LEU A 85 2.96 -4.19 -3.14
N ASP A 86 2.33 -4.70 -2.09
CA ASP A 86 2.97 -5.62 -1.13
C ASP A 86 3.49 -6.91 -1.82
N LEU A 87 2.72 -7.47 -2.75
CA LEU A 87 3.16 -8.61 -3.55
C LEU A 87 4.35 -8.28 -4.46
N LEU A 88 4.38 -7.08 -5.04
CA LEU A 88 5.51 -6.61 -5.85
C LEU A 88 6.76 -6.40 -5.00
N GLU A 89 6.63 -5.82 -3.80
CA GLU A 89 7.72 -5.67 -2.85
C GLU A 89 8.32 -7.01 -2.44
N LYS A 90 7.48 -7.99 -2.11
CA LYS A 90 7.93 -9.35 -1.75
C LYS A 90 8.66 -10.05 -2.89
N ARG A 91 8.24 -9.79 -4.15
CA ARG A 91 8.81 -10.44 -5.34
C ARG A 91 10.13 -9.82 -5.79
N PHE A 92 10.23 -8.49 -5.78
CA PHE A 92 11.36 -7.78 -6.39
C PHE A 92 12.23 -7.02 -5.39
N GLY A 93 11.76 -6.85 -4.16
CA GLY A 93 12.45 -6.09 -3.11
C GLY A 93 12.02 -4.63 -3.07
N LYS A 94 12.04 -4.05 -1.86
CA LYS A 94 11.55 -2.70 -1.57
C LYS A 94 12.30 -1.57 -2.30
N LYS A 95 13.51 -1.84 -2.79
CA LYS A 95 14.40 -0.89 -3.48
C LYS A 95 14.44 -1.06 -5.01
N ASP A 96 13.70 -2.03 -5.55
CA ASP A 96 13.60 -2.23 -6.99
C ASP A 96 12.95 -1.00 -7.65
N SER A 97 13.51 -0.53 -8.77
CA SER A 97 13.04 0.70 -9.43
C SER A 97 11.56 0.65 -9.82
N ARG A 98 11.05 -0.53 -10.19
CA ARG A 98 9.66 -0.75 -10.57
C ARG A 98 8.74 -0.65 -9.36
N VAL A 99 9.19 -1.17 -8.22
CA VAL A 99 8.49 -1.05 -6.94
C VAL A 99 8.45 0.42 -6.49
N LEU A 100 9.59 1.11 -6.59
CA LEU A 100 9.68 2.54 -6.23
C LEU A 100 8.77 3.41 -7.11
N GLU A 101 8.63 3.10 -8.40
CA GLU A 101 7.69 3.79 -9.29
C GLU A 101 6.24 3.57 -8.85
N GLN A 102 5.84 2.33 -8.58
CA GLN A 102 4.48 2.03 -8.11
C GLN A 102 4.19 2.65 -6.74
N LYS A 103 5.18 2.74 -5.85
CA LYS A 103 5.06 3.48 -4.57
C LYS A 103 4.71 4.94 -4.77
N LYS A 104 5.30 5.62 -5.76
CA LYS A 104 4.98 7.03 -6.04
C LYS A 104 3.51 7.20 -6.39
N LEU A 105 3.00 6.33 -7.26
CA LEU A 105 1.60 6.36 -7.67
C LEU A 105 0.66 5.98 -6.52
N TYR A 106 1.05 4.98 -5.72
CA TYR A 106 0.27 4.59 -4.54
C TYR A 106 0.19 5.70 -3.49
N SER A 107 1.29 6.41 -3.22
CA SER A 107 1.27 7.57 -2.31
C SER A 107 0.37 8.71 -2.83
N GLN A 108 0.24 8.88 -4.14
CA GLN A 108 -0.76 9.80 -4.72
C GLN A 108 -2.18 9.31 -4.43
N LEU A 109 -2.42 8.01 -4.57
CA LEU A 109 -3.72 7.39 -4.29
C LEU A 109 -4.12 7.55 -2.82
N GLU A 110 -3.19 7.31 -1.89
CA GLU A 110 -3.38 7.53 -0.46
C GLU A 110 -3.74 8.97 -0.14
N LEU A 111 -3.04 9.94 -0.73
CA LEU A 111 -3.33 11.36 -0.53
C LEU A 111 -4.71 11.75 -1.06
N LYS A 112 -5.13 11.20 -2.21
CA LYS A 112 -6.48 11.44 -2.75
C LYS A 112 -7.56 10.86 -1.83
N HIS A 113 -7.40 9.63 -1.36
CA HIS A 113 -8.34 9.04 -0.41
C HIS A 113 -8.38 9.83 0.90
N PHE A 114 -7.23 10.26 1.42
CA PHE A 114 -7.18 11.15 2.57
C PHE A 114 -7.98 12.44 2.37
N ASN A 115 -7.89 13.06 1.19
CA ASN A 115 -8.68 14.24 0.86
C ASN A 115 -10.19 13.94 0.78
N ILE A 116 -10.60 12.79 0.25
CA ILE A 116 -12.00 12.33 0.28
C ILE A 116 -12.49 12.25 1.73
N ILE A 117 -11.75 11.55 2.60
CA ILE A 117 -12.11 11.42 4.02
C ILE A 117 -12.18 12.80 4.70
N LYS A 118 -11.26 13.71 4.39
CA LYS A 118 -11.28 15.08 4.93
C LYS A 118 -12.54 15.85 4.51
N GLN A 119 -12.98 15.70 3.27
CA GLN A 119 -14.22 16.32 2.78
C GLN A 119 -15.44 15.72 3.49
N ILE A 120 -15.52 14.40 3.58
CA ILE A 120 -16.60 13.69 4.30
C ILE A 120 -16.66 14.11 5.77
N LYS A 121 -15.52 14.15 6.49
CA LYS A 121 -15.47 14.64 7.88
C LYS A 121 -16.05 16.05 8.01
N LYS A 122 -15.72 16.94 7.08
CA LYS A 122 -16.13 18.36 7.12
C LYS A 122 -17.61 18.55 6.74
N GLN A 123 -18.10 17.84 5.73
CA GLN A 123 -19.43 18.07 5.16
C GLN A 123 -20.50 17.19 5.79
N CYS A 124 -20.14 15.96 6.17
CA CYS A 124 -21.06 14.96 6.70
C CYS A 124 -20.99 14.85 8.23
N ASN A 125 -20.14 15.65 8.89
CA ASN A 125 -19.94 15.66 10.33
C ASN A 125 -19.54 14.28 10.90
N GLU A 126 -18.74 13.55 10.14
CA GLU A 126 -18.17 12.25 10.51
C GLU A 126 -16.88 12.41 11.32
N ASP A 127 -16.64 11.48 12.23
CA ASP A 127 -15.58 11.53 13.25
C ASP A 127 -14.39 10.61 12.96
N TYR A 128 -14.08 10.36 11.69
CA TYR A 128 -12.94 9.52 11.29
C TYR A 128 -11.62 9.99 11.91
N ILE A 129 -10.85 9.08 12.49
CA ILE A 129 -9.47 9.33 12.92
C ILE A 129 -8.56 9.10 11.72
N THR A 130 -7.85 10.13 11.27
CA THR A 130 -6.91 10.03 10.15
C THR A 130 -5.48 10.01 10.67
N ILE A 131 -4.67 9.07 10.20
CA ILE A 131 -3.27 8.91 10.60
C ILE A 131 -2.40 8.94 9.35
N LEU A 132 -1.51 9.92 9.24
CA LEU A 132 -0.46 9.94 8.23
C LEU A 132 0.80 9.32 8.85
N PHE A 133 1.13 8.11 8.45
CA PHE A 133 2.29 7.37 8.94
C PHE A 133 3.46 7.51 7.98
N PHE A 134 4.50 8.22 8.39
CA PHE A 134 5.75 8.32 7.64
C PHE A 134 6.70 7.24 8.12
N TYR A 135 7.02 6.29 7.25
CA TYR A 135 7.84 5.11 7.57
C TYR A 135 9.13 5.10 6.74
N SER A 136 10.12 4.31 7.15
CA SER A 136 11.38 4.15 6.42
C SER A 136 11.60 2.69 6.04
N ASN A 137 12.11 2.45 4.84
CA ASN A 137 12.62 1.14 4.40
C ASN A 137 14.15 1.04 4.47
N ASN A 138 14.81 2.08 4.99
CA ASN A 138 16.26 2.15 5.10
C ASN A 138 16.70 1.78 6.51
N GLU A 139 17.76 0.99 6.59
CA GLU A 139 18.47 0.72 7.84
C GLU A 139 19.03 2.03 8.44
N PRO A 140 19.04 2.18 9.78
CA PRO A 140 18.53 1.24 10.79
C PRO A 140 17.04 1.43 11.15
N LEU A 141 16.29 2.24 10.38
CA LEU A 141 14.95 2.71 10.76
C LEU A 141 13.81 1.79 10.28
N ASN A 142 14.12 0.78 9.47
CA ASN A 142 13.14 -0.15 8.92
C ASN A 142 12.50 -1.05 9.97
N GLU A 143 13.26 -1.62 10.91
CA GLU A 143 12.71 -2.48 11.97
C GLU A 143 11.72 -1.69 12.84
N GLU A 144 12.12 -0.50 13.25
CA GLU A 144 11.27 0.44 14.00
C GLU A 144 10.00 0.83 13.22
N SER A 145 10.12 1.01 11.90
CA SER A 145 9.00 1.33 11.01
C SER A 145 8.02 0.17 10.89
N GLU A 146 8.52 -1.05 10.75
CA GLU A 146 7.68 -2.26 10.70
C GLU A 146 6.96 -2.49 12.03
N ARG A 147 7.67 -2.30 13.15
CA ARG A 147 7.10 -2.37 14.51
C ARG A 147 5.97 -1.36 14.70
N MET A 148 6.21 -0.10 14.33
CA MET A 148 5.19 0.96 14.43
C MET A 148 4.01 0.70 13.50
N GLY A 149 4.26 0.22 12.27
CA GLY A 149 3.21 -0.19 11.33
C GLY A 149 2.30 -1.30 11.89
N PHE A 150 2.87 -2.28 12.59
CA PHE A 150 2.10 -3.33 13.26
C PHE A 150 1.21 -2.78 14.39
N ILE A 151 1.73 -1.86 15.21
CA ILE A 151 0.94 -1.22 16.27
C ILE A 151 -0.22 -0.43 15.68
N LEU A 152 0.04 0.36 14.63
CA LEU A 152 -0.99 1.14 13.94
C LEU A 152 -2.07 0.25 13.31
N ARG A 153 -1.69 -0.88 12.71
CA ARG A 153 -2.65 -1.86 12.21
C ARG A 153 -3.53 -2.41 13.34
N THR A 154 -2.91 -2.83 14.44
CA THR A 154 -3.63 -3.33 15.62
C THR A 154 -4.57 -2.28 16.20
N PHE A 155 -4.19 -1.01 16.13
CA PHE A 155 -5.04 0.11 16.51
C PHE A 155 -6.24 0.29 15.57
N LYS A 156 -6.03 0.21 14.24
CA LYS A 156 -7.11 0.23 13.25
C LYS A 156 -8.12 -0.90 13.50
N ASP A 157 -7.65 -2.09 13.86
CA ASP A 157 -8.52 -3.24 14.13
C ASP A 157 -9.48 -3.03 15.32
N LYS A 158 -9.25 -2.02 16.17
CA LYS A 158 -10.19 -1.65 17.25
C LYS A 158 -11.45 -0.96 16.72
N MET A 159 -11.34 -0.17 15.64
CA MET A 159 -12.43 0.56 15.00
C MET A 159 -12.13 0.68 13.50
N SER A 160 -12.27 -0.43 12.78
CA SER A 160 -11.79 -0.57 11.38
C SER A 160 -12.49 0.37 10.40
N ASP A 161 -13.70 0.79 10.72
CA ASP A 161 -14.54 1.71 9.97
C ASP A 161 -14.19 3.18 10.25
N LYS A 162 -13.76 3.53 11.47
CA LYS A 162 -13.49 4.92 11.88
C LYS A 162 -12.02 5.33 11.81
N ILE A 163 -11.08 4.39 11.68
CA ILE A 163 -9.64 4.69 11.66
C ILE A 163 -9.06 4.50 10.25
N MET A 164 -8.55 5.59 9.69
CA MET A 164 -7.94 5.64 8.36
C MET A 164 -6.44 5.89 8.48
N ILE A 165 -5.62 4.97 8.00
CA ILE A 165 -4.15 5.05 8.04
C ILE A 165 -3.62 5.15 6.62
N TYR A 166 -2.75 6.14 6.39
CA TYR A 166 -2.08 6.41 5.12
C TYR A 166 -0.58 6.35 5.35
N SER A 167 0.13 5.47 4.65
CA SER A 167 1.52 5.12 4.93
C SER A 167 2.45 5.62 3.83
N PHE A 168 3.23 6.65 4.12
CA PHE A 168 4.14 7.30 3.19
C PHE A 168 5.60 6.89 3.45
N ASP A 169 6.28 6.39 2.42
CA ASP A 169 7.72 6.09 2.50
C ASP A 169 8.50 7.40 2.57
N TYR A 170 9.03 7.72 3.74
CA TYR A 170 9.77 8.94 4.06
C TYR A 170 10.99 9.16 3.14
N ASN A 171 11.60 8.06 2.69
CA ASN A 171 12.80 8.05 1.85
C ASN A 171 12.49 8.02 0.35
N LEU A 172 11.22 7.91 -0.04
CA LEU A 172 10.84 7.87 -1.44
C LEU A 172 11.14 9.22 -2.11
N ASN A 173 11.96 9.17 -3.17
CA ASN A 173 12.28 10.34 -3.97
C ASN A 173 11.10 10.76 -4.85
N SER A 174 10.18 11.52 -4.28
CA SER A 174 8.97 12.05 -4.92
C SER A 174 8.64 13.43 -4.39
N GLU A 175 8.26 14.34 -5.27
CA GLU A 175 7.84 15.71 -4.92
C GLU A 175 6.66 15.71 -3.95
N LEU A 176 5.71 14.77 -4.10
CA LEU A 176 4.60 14.61 -3.16
C LEU A 176 5.09 14.35 -1.73
N ILE A 177 6.08 13.48 -1.57
CA ILE A 177 6.61 13.11 -0.26
C ILE A 177 7.38 14.28 0.35
N ILE A 178 8.12 15.03 -0.47
CA ILE A 178 8.79 16.27 -0.03
C ILE A 178 7.75 17.27 0.50
N ASN A 179 6.71 17.56 -0.29
CA ASN A 179 5.66 18.50 0.08
C ASN A 179 4.90 18.06 1.34
N LEU A 180 4.58 16.77 1.49
CA LEU A 180 3.94 16.26 2.71
C LEU A 180 4.84 16.44 3.94
N LYS A 181 6.14 16.16 3.81
CA LYS A 181 7.08 16.36 4.92
C LYS A 181 7.19 17.83 5.31
N GLU A 182 7.21 18.74 4.33
CA GLU A 182 7.23 20.18 4.59
C GLU A 182 5.93 20.64 5.25
N ASN A 183 4.77 20.28 4.71
CA ASN A 183 3.46 20.69 5.20
C ASN A 183 3.19 20.25 6.65
N TYR A 184 3.69 19.08 7.04
CA TYR A 184 3.51 18.54 8.40
C TYR A 184 4.79 18.67 9.27
N ASN A 185 5.83 19.37 8.80
CA ASN A 185 7.12 19.54 9.47
C ASN A 185 7.72 18.21 9.96
N ILE A 186 7.85 17.23 9.06
CA ILE A 186 8.38 15.89 9.31
C ILE A 186 9.88 15.86 9.03
N THR A 187 10.66 15.72 10.09
CA THR A 187 12.14 15.74 10.04
C THR A 187 12.78 14.38 10.28
N SER A 188 12.00 13.38 10.70
CA SER A 188 12.45 12.02 10.97
C SER A 188 11.34 11.00 10.71
N ALA A 189 11.72 9.73 10.60
CA ALA A 189 10.85 8.58 10.53
C ALA A 189 11.39 7.46 11.42
N PRO A 190 10.55 6.52 11.90
CA PRO A 190 9.10 6.50 11.73
C PRO A 190 8.37 7.54 12.60
N ILE A 191 7.29 8.13 12.09
CA ILE A 191 6.42 9.04 12.85
C ILE A 191 5.00 9.05 12.30
N ALA A 192 4.01 9.23 13.18
CA ALA A 192 2.60 9.38 12.80
C ALA A 192 2.13 10.80 13.05
N VAL A 193 1.28 11.31 12.15
CA VAL A 193 0.53 12.56 12.32
C VAL A 193 -0.94 12.21 12.46
N ILE A 194 -1.52 12.40 13.64
CA ILE A 194 -2.90 12.07 13.94
C ILE A 194 -3.75 13.32 13.77
N ASN A 195 -4.84 13.19 13.00
CA ASN A 195 -5.80 14.26 12.69
C ASN A 195 -5.15 15.58 12.23
N GLU A 196 -4.06 15.49 11.45
CA GLU A 196 -3.30 16.64 10.93
C GLU A 196 -2.68 17.54 12.01
N GLN A 197 -2.66 17.12 13.28
CA GLN A 197 -2.26 17.95 14.42
C GLN A 197 -1.14 17.30 15.23
N ASP A 198 -1.40 16.10 15.75
CA ASP A 198 -0.55 15.50 16.77
C ASP A 198 0.53 14.62 16.13
N LYS A 199 1.79 15.03 16.26
CA LYS A 199 2.94 14.26 15.79
C LYS A 199 3.46 13.37 16.90
N ILE A 200 3.43 12.06 16.68
CA ILE A 200 3.77 11.08 17.70
C ILE A 200 4.60 9.93 17.11
N TYR A 201 5.64 9.56 17.85
CA TYR A 201 6.30 8.27 17.68
C TYR A 201 5.58 7.27 18.59
N VAL A 202 5.10 6.16 18.03
CA VAL A 202 4.24 5.21 18.73
C VAL A 202 5.09 4.05 19.26
N LYS A 203 5.23 3.95 20.58
CA LYS A 203 5.92 2.86 21.27
C LYS A 203 5.03 1.66 21.47
N ASN A 204 3.77 1.90 21.81
CA ASN A 204 2.79 0.85 22.08
C ASN A 204 1.38 1.32 21.72
N ILE A 205 0.39 0.44 21.84
CA ILE A 205 -0.99 0.77 21.49
C ILE A 205 -1.63 1.75 22.48
N GLU A 206 -1.13 1.79 23.72
CA GLU A 206 -1.60 2.68 24.78
C GLU A 206 -1.39 4.16 24.41
N ASP A 207 -0.30 4.48 23.69
CA ASP A 207 -0.03 5.82 23.16
C ASP A 207 -1.17 6.35 22.26
N LEU A 208 -1.96 5.44 21.66
CA LEU A 208 -3.05 5.76 20.74
C LEU A 208 -4.43 5.80 21.42
N THR A 209 -4.54 5.28 22.64
CA THR A 209 -5.80 5.21 23.39
C THR A 209 -6.47 6.58 23.62
N PRO A 210 -5.74 7.68 23.87
CA PRO A 210 -6.35 9.00 24.02
C PRO A 210 -7.17 9.46 22.80
N TYR A 211 -6.84 8.97 21.59
CA TYR A 211 -7.49 9.36 20.36
C TYR A 211 -8.80 8.60 20.08
N LEU A 212 -9.07 7.49 20.78
CA LEU A 212 -10.32 6.73 20.67
C LEU A 212 -11.49 7.39 21.39
N LYS A 213 -11.23 8.32 22.31
CA LYS A 213 -12.29 9.01 23.04
C LYS A 213 -12.86 10.10 22.14
N PRO A 214 -14.18 10.17 21.93
CA PRO A 214 -14.76 11.31 21.24
C PRO A 214 -14.32 12.59 21.97
N LYS A 215 -13.76 13.56 21.24
CA LYS A 215 -13.65 14.93 21.74
C LYS A 215 -15.10 15.39 21.97
N LEU A 216 -15.57 15.31 23.22
CA LEU A 216 -16.82 15.94 23.65
C LEU A 216 -16.72 17.41 23.26
N SER A 217 -17.42 17.79 22.19
CA SER A 217 -17.59 19.19 21.83
C SER A 217 -18.29 19.88 22.99
N PRO A 218 -17.76 20.97 23.56
CA PRO A 218 -18.48 21.75 24.54
C PRO A 218 -19.60 22.48 23.79
N TYR A 219 -20.75 21.84 23.64
CA TYR A 219 -21.96 22.51 23.20
C TYR A 219 -22.38 23.44 24.36
N VAL A 220 -21.97 24.70 24.24
CA VAL A 220 -22.42 25.78 25.12
C VAL A 220 -23.93 25.88 24.95
N ILE A 221 -24.68 25.39 25.94
CA ILE A 221 -26.11 25.63 26.05
C ILE A 221 -26.28 27.14 26.25
N ARG A 222 -26.61 27.86 25.17
CA ARG A 222 -27.22 29.18 25.30
C ARG A 222 -28.67 28.95 25.71
N LEU A 223 -28.93 29.10 27.01
CA LEU A 223 -30.28 29.32 27.52
C LEU A 223 -30.73 30.70 27.03
N ASN A 224 -31.74 30.72 26.17
CA ASN A 224 -32.62 31.86 25.96
C ASN A 224 -33.96 31.53 26.61
#